data_AF-A0A0R3R095-F1
#
_entry.id   AF-A0A0R3R095-F1
#
_cell.length_a   1.000
_cell.length_b   1.000
_cell.length_c   1.000
_cell.angle_alpha   90.00
_cell.angle_beta   90.00
_cell.angle_gamma   90.00
#
_symmetry.space_group_name_H-M   'P 1'
#
loop_
_entity.id
_entity.type
_entity.pdbx_description
1 polymer ?
#
loop_
_entity_poly.entity_id
_entity_poly.type
_entity_poly.pdbx_seq_one_letter_code
_entity_poly.pdbx_strand_id
1 'polypeptide(L)'
;LKDEGFAREVINRVQKLRKTAKLMPNDMAVTYCKVTPPNHRLAAVIKDYSEFIENTTGTPVRLASVPNDEIPVAVSCSSVKNAQVELHLVCYRTTSSAVTVHYGSRKHRILLVANDAVLTHTRLLYEVRNAFSLWSKSNLLLSLEPLPVAAYISSKCNLLDLANKDIHVIIP
;
A
#
# COMPACT_ATOMS: atom_id res chain seq x y z
N LEU A 1 -5.63 -8.55 -32.53
CA LEU A 1 -6.56 -9.33 -31.70
C LEU A 1 -5.89 -10.34 -30.74
N LYS A 2 -4.93 -11.18 -31.18
CA LYS A 2 -4.29 -12.16 -30.26
C LYS A 2 -3.40 -11.54 -29.17
N ASP A 3 -2.65 -10.48 -29.49
CA ASP A 3 -1.71 -9.86 -28.54
C ASP A 3 -2.40 -8.99 -27.49
N GLU A 4 -3.34 -8.15 -27.93
CA GLU A 4 -4.18 -7.34 -27.05
C GLU A 4 -5.02 -8.19 -26.07
N GLY A 5 -5.50 -9.36 -26.54
CA GLY A 5 -6.18 -10.33 -25.67
C GLY A 5 -5.26 -10.88 -24.58
N PHE A 6 -4.01 -11.19 -24.92
CA PHE A 6 -3.01 -11.59 -23.94
C PHE A 6 -2.63 -10.45 -22.98
N ALA A 7 -2.51 -9.21 -23.47
CA ALA A 7 -2.30 -8.04 -22.63
C ALA A 7 -3.44 -7.86 -21.61
N ARG A 8 -4.71 -8.04 -22.03
CA ARG A 8 -5.87 -8.06 -21.11
C ARG A 8 -5.78 -9.17 -20.08
N GLU A 9 -5.26 -10.33 -20.46
CA GLU A 9 -5.05 -11.44 -19.53
C GLU A 9 -3.98 -11.09 -18.47
N VAL A 10 -2.89 -10.44 -18.87
CA VAL A 10 -1.86 -9.93 -17.95
C VAL A 10 -2.46 -8.89 -17.00
N ILE A 11 -3.26 -7.93 -17.51
CA ILE A 11 -3.99 -6.95 -16.70
C ILE A 11 -4.84 -7.64 -15.62
N ASN A 12 -5.66 -8.62 -16.02
CA ASN A 12 -6.53 -9.34 -15.10
C ASN A 12 -5.73 -10.07 -14.00
N ARG A 13 -4.57 -10.64 -14.36
CA ARG A 13 -3.69 -11.33 -13.41
C ARG A 13 -3.04 -10.35 -12.44
N VAL A 14 -2.53 -9.21 -12.91
CA VAL A 14 -1.97 -8.15 -12.04
C VAL A 14 -3.04 -7.62 -11.08
N GLN A 15 -4.25 -7.36 -11.56
CA GLN A 15 -5.37 -6.94 -10.71
C GLN A 15 -5.73 -8.01 -9.67
N LYS A 16 -5.71 -9.29 -10.05
CA LYS A 16 -5.92 -10.40 -9.11
C LYS A 16 -4.83 -10.45 -8.05
N LEU A 17 -3.56 -10.28 -8.43
CA LEU A 17 -2.43 -10.22 -7.49
C LEU A 17 -2.59 -9.07 -6.49
N ARG A 18 -2.96 -7.85 -6.94
CA ARG A 18 -3.22 -6.71 -6.04
C ARG A 18 -4.33 -7.03 -5.03
N LYS A 19 -5.42 -7.66 -5.47
CA LYS A 19 -6.54 -8.08 -4.60
C LYS A 19 -6.09 -9.13 -3.59
N THR A 20 -5.34 -10.15 -4.01
CA THR A 20 -4.80 -11.19 -3.13
C THR A 20 -3.86 -10.60 -2.07
N ALA A 21 -3.02 -9.64 -2.46
CA ALA A 21 -2.13 -8.91 -1.56
C ALA A 21 -2.83 -7.84 -0.71
N LYS A 22 -4.16 -7.66 -0.87
CA LYS A 22 -5.00 -6.66 -0.19
C LYS A 22 -4.48 -5.22 -0.34
N LEU A 23 -3.93 -4.90 -1.52
CA LEU A 23 -3.41 -3.56 -1.79
C LEU A 23 -4.55 -2.55 -1.95
N MET A 24 -4.35 -1.37 -1.38
CA MET A 24 -5.19 -0.20 -1.60
C MET A 24 -4.88 0.43 -2.97
N PRO A 25 -5.76 1.30 -3.51
CA PRO A 25 -5.53 1.94 -4.80
C PRO A 25 -4.22 2.73 -4.87
N ASN A 26 -3.83 3.38 -3.79
CA ASN A 26 -2.61 4.22 -3.72
C ASN A 26 -1.35 3.45 -3.31
N ASP A 27 -1.44 2.13 -3.06
CA ASP A 27 -0.26 1.35 -2.69
C ASP A 27 0.65 1.17 -3.91
N MET A 28 1.89 1.63 -3.76
CA MET A 28 2.94 1.49 -4.76
C MET A 28 3.39 0.02 -4.88
N ALA A 29 3.44 -0.48 -6.11
CA ALA A 29 3.87 -1.84 -6.40
C ALA A 29 4.46 -1.94 -7.81
N VAL A 30 5.32 -2.93 -8.03
CA VAL A 30 5.81 -3.33 -9.36
C VAL A 30 5.56 -4.82 -9.52
N THR A 31 5.15 -5.23 -10.71
CA THR A 31 5.07 -6.66 -11.06
C THR A 31 6.29 -7.03 -11.89
N TYR A 32 7.08 -7.97 -11.41
CA TYR A 32 8.15 -8.59 -12.19
C TYR A 32 7.61 -9.78 -12.96
N CYS A 33 7.84 -9.80 -14.26
CA CYS A 33 7.38 -10.84 -15.15
C CYS A 33 8.58 -11.62 -15.71
N LYS A 34 8.51 -12.94 -15.59
CA LYS A 34 9.42 -13.87 -16.24
C LYS A 34 8.64 -14.71 -17.25
N VAL A 35 9.17 -14.77 -18.47
CA VAL A 35 8.64 -15.62 -19.54
C VAL A 35 9.70 -16.67 -19.87
N THR A 36 9.30 -17.94 -19.90
CA THR A 36 10.18 -19.05 -20.26
C THR A 36 9.59 -19.80 -21.47
N PRO A 37 10.31 -19.92 -22.61
CA PRO A 37 11.66 -19.41 -22.84
C PRO A 37 11.70 -17.87 -23.02
N PRO A 38 12.83 -17.20 -22.73
CA PRO A 38 12.91 -15.72 -22.72
C PRO A 38 12.64 -15.05 -24.06
N ASN A 39 12.94 -15.75 -25.17
CA ASN A 39 12.73 -15.28 -26.53
C ASN A 39 11.32 -15.57 -27.06
N HIS A 40 10.42 -16.09 -26.22
CA HIS A 40 9.05 -16.36 -26.63
C HIS A 40 8.30 -15.05 -26.93
N ARG A 41 7.43 -15.06 -27.95
CA ARG A 41 6.65 -13.88 -28.40
C ARG A 41 5.92 -13.16 -27.26
N LEU A 42 5.48 -13.87 -26.23
CA LEU A 42 4.75 -13.27 -25.10
C LEU A 42 5.59 -12.21 -24.36
N ALA A 43 6.92 -12.33 -24.33
CA ALA A 43 7.80 -11.30 -23.78
C ALA A 43 7.71 -10.00 -24.59
N ALA A 44 7.71 -10.08 -25.92
CA ALA A 44 7.52 -8.91 -26.79
C ALA A 44 6.16 -8.25 -26.55
N VAL A 45 5.09 -9.05 -26.46
CA VAL A 45 3.74 -8.52 -26.19
C VAL A 45 3.68 -7.76 -24.85
N ILE A 46 4.28 -8.30 -23.78
CA ILE A 46 4.29 -7.61 -22.48
C ILE A 46 5.06 -6.29 -22.56
N LYS A 47 6.18 -6.27 -23.30
CA LYS A 47 6.97 -5.06 -23.51
C LYS A 47 6.17 -4.00 -24.28
N ASP A 48 5.56 -4.39 -25.39
CA ASP A 48 4.85 -3.48 -26.31
C ASP A 48 3.56 -2.91 -25.68
N TYR A 49 2.95 -3.65 -24.74
CA TYR A 49 1.73 -3.22 -24.02
C TYR A 49 2.01 -2.75 -22.59
N SER A 50 3.28 -2.53 -22.21
CA SER A 50 3.66 -2.19 -20.83
C SER A 50 2.92 -0.96 -20.29
N GLU A 51 2.87 0.11 -21.08
CA GLU A 51 2.15 1.35 -20.73
C GLU A 51 0.63 1.12 -20.58
N PHE A 52 0.03 0.33 -21.47
CA PHE A 52 -1.39 0.01 -21.37
C PHE A 52 -1.72 -0.80 -20.10
N ILE A 53 -0.86 -1.77 -19.77
CA ILE A 53 -1.00 -2.56 -18.54
C ILE A 53 -0.83 -1.66 -17.32
N GLU A 54 0.19 -0.81 -17.29
CA GLU A 54 0.44 0.11 -16.18
C GLU A 54 -0.71 1.09 -15.97
N ASN A 55 -1.15 1.77 -17.03
CA ASN A 55 -2.26 2.73 -16.97
C ASN A 55 -3.57 2.09 -16.50
N THR A 56 -3.80 0.81 -16.85
CA THR A 56 -5.04 0.10 -16.46
C THR A 56 -4.98 -0.46 -15.04
N THR A 57 -3.79 -0.81 -14.54
CA THR A 57 -3.62 -1.50 -13.25
C THR A 57 -3.05 -0.62 -12.14
N GLY A 58 -2.53 0.57 -12.48
CA GLY A 58 -1.72 1.39 -11.59
C GLY A 58 -0.44 0.68 -11.14
N THR A 59 0.04 -0.31 -11.91
CA THR A 59 1.16 -1.16 -11.53
C THR A 59 2.05 -1.43 -12.75
N PRO A 60 3.28 -0.89 -12.81
CA PRO A 60 4.23 -1.22 -13.86
C PRO A 60 4.54 -2.72 -13.90
N VAL A 61 4.71 -3.26 -15.11
CA VAL A 61 5.20 -4.63 -15.34
C VAL A 61 6.61 -4.58 -15.92
N ARG A 62 7.57 -5.24 -15.28
CA ARG A 62 8.97 -5.29 -15.69
C ARG A 62 9.33 -6.71 -16.15
N LEU A 63 9.87 -6.84 -17.36
CA LEU A 63 10.42 -8.12 -17.86
C LEU A 63 11.82 -8.35 -17.28
N ALA A 64 11.86 -8.75 -16.01
CA ALA A 64 13.08 -8.99 -15.26
C ALA A 64 12.79 -9.96 -14.11
N SER A 65 13.86 -10.51 -13.55
CA SER A 65 13.80 -11.23 -12.28
C SER A 65 13.50 -10.25 -11.14
N VAL A 66 12.90 -10.76 -10.06
CA VAL A 66 12.76 -10.03 -8.81
C VAL A 66 14.16 -9.73 -8.25
N PRO A 67 14.46 -8.50 -7.80
CA PRO A 67 15.71 -8.18 -7.11
C PRO A 67 15.92 -9.08 -5.88
N ASN A 68 17.17 -9.43 -5.58
CA ASN A 68 17.49 -10.41 -4.52
C ASN A 68 17.00 -9.98 -3.11
N ASP A 69 16.88 -8.68 -2.87
CA ASP A 69 16.49 -8.11 -1.57
C ASP A 69 14.97 -7.93 -1.44
N GLU A 70 14.20 -8.25 -2.49
CA GLU A 70 12.76 -8.07 -2.53
C GLU A 70 12.00 -9.40 -2.42
N ILE A 71 10.99 -9.44 -1.55
CA ILE A 71 10.12 -10.61 -1.37
C ILE A 71 8.76 -10.31 -2.01
N PRO A 72 8.33 -11.10 -3.02
CA PRO A 72 7.02 -10.93 -3.61
C PRO A 72 5.90 -11.12 -2.59
N VAL A 73 4.94 -10.19 -2.56
CA VAL A 73 3.76 -10.26 -1.69
C VAL A 73 2.65 -11.14 -2.28
N ALA A 74 2.70 -11.39 -3.59
CA ALA A 74 1.84 -12.34 -4.29
C ALA A 74 2.52 -12.83 -5.57
N VAL A 75 2.23 -14.06 -5.99
CA VAL A 75 2.81 -14.69 -7.19
C VAL A 75 1.71 -15.38 -8.00
N SER A 76 1.83 -15.35 -9.32
CA SER A 76 0.96 -16.05 -10.26
C SER A 76 1.81 -16.75 -11.32
N CYS A 77 1.62 -18.06 -11.48
CA CYS A 77 2.29 -18.85 -12.52
C CYS A 77 1.26 -19.45 -13.48
N SER A 78 1.55 -19.46 -14.77
CA SER A 78 0.62 -19.98 -15.79
C SER A 78 1.33 -20.46 -17.05
N SER A 79 0.75 -21.49 -17.67
CA SER A 79 1.18 -21.99 -18.99
C SER A 79 0.36 -21.31 -20.09
N VAL A 80 1.02 -20.73 -21.08
CA VAL A 80 0.37 -20.17 -22.27
C VAL A 80 1.14 -20.61 -23.51
N LYS A 81 0.53 -21.48 -24.33
CA LYS A 81 1.07 -21.93 -25.63
C LYS A 81 2.56 -22.29 -25.58
N ASN A 82 2.89 -23.33 -24.83
CA ASN A 82 4.26 -23.85 -24.66
C ASN A 82 5.25 -22.89 -23.96
N ALA A 83 4.77 -21.78 -23.41
CA ALA A 83 5.56 -20.90 -22.56
C ALA A 83 5.01 -20.88 -21.12
N GLN A 84 5.91 -20.69 -20.15
CA GLN A 84 5.56 -20.38 -18.77
C GLN A 84 5.64 -18.87 -18.57
N VAL A 85 4.63 -18.31 -17.90
CA VAL A 85 4.56 -16.90 -17.52
C VAL A 85 4.39 -16.84 -16.00
N GLU A 86 5.38 -16.27 -15.34
CA GLU A 86 5.43 -16.03 -13.91
C GLU A 86 5.33 -14.53 -13.66
N LEU A 87 4.44 -14.13 -12.75
CA LEU A 87 4.27 -12.76 -12.30
C LEU A 87 4.48 -12.71 -10.79
N HIS A 88 5.41 -11.86 -10.36
CA HIS A 88 5.74 -11.63 -8.96
C HIS A 88 5.40 -10.18 -8.63
N LEU A 89 4.38 -9.98 -7.79
CA LEU A 89 4.02 -8.65 -7.32
C LEU A 89 4.90 -8.31 -6.11
N VAL A 90 5.76 -7.30 -6.25
CA VAL A 90 6.46 -6.69 -5.12
C VAL A 90 5.75 -5.40 -4.79
N CYS A 91 5.30 -5.29 -3.54
CA CYS A 91 4.75 -4.06 -3.03
C CYS A 91 5.86 -3.29 -2.35
N TYR A 92 6.19 -2.12 -2.90
CA TYR A 92 6.87 -1.09 -2.14
C TYR A 92 5.80 -0.46 -1.29
N ARG A 93 5.46 -1.15 -0.20
CA ARG A 93 4.92 -0.41 0.92
C ARG A 93 6.01 0.61 1.21
N THR A 94 5.81 1.86 0.79
CA THR A 94 6.06 2.94 1.76
C THR A 94 5.37 2.38 2.98
N THR A 95 6.14 1.91 3.97
CA THR A 95 5.57 1.44 5.21
C THR A 95 4.70 2.59 5.63
N SER A 96 3.40 2.48 5.38
CA SER A 96 2.44 3.53 5.66
C SER A 96 2.32 3.44 7.16
N SER A 97 3.36 3.93 7.85
CA SER A 97 3.43 4.15 9.26
C SER A 97 2.19 4.94 9.51
N ALA A 98 1.23 4.30 10.13
CA ALA A 98 -0.11 4.82 10.24
C ALA A 98 -0.64 4.33 11.58
N VAL A 99 -1.41 5.19 12.22
CA VAL A 99 -1.96 4.94 13.54
C VAL A 99 -3.48 4.84 13.43
N THR A 100 -4.08 3.94 14.20
CA THR A 100 -5.54 3.87 14.33
C THR A 100 -5.94 4.73 15.52
N VAL A 101 -6.74 5.75 15.27
CA VAL A 101 -7.22 6.67 16.31
C VAL A 101 -8.65 6.30 16.68
N HIS A 102 -8.93 6.22 17.98
CA HIS A 102 -10.23 5.92 18.56
C HIS A 102 -10.78 7.13 19.28
N TYR A 103 -12.05 7.44 19.05
CA TYR A 103 -12.81 8.42 19.81
C TYR A 103 -14.24 7.90 20.05
N GLY A 104 -14.53 7.52 21.30
CA GLY A 104 -15.74 6.78 21.63
C GLY A 104 -15.82 5.46 20.86
N SER A 105 -16.93 5.24 20.14
CA SER A 105 -17.11 4.06 19.26
C SER A 105 -16.54 4.22 17.85
N ARG A 106 -16.03 5.42 17.50
CA ARG A 106 -15.52 5.72 16.16
C ARG A 106 -14.02 5.44 16.10
N LYS A 107 -13.57 4.85 15.00
CA LYS A 107 -12.15 4.66 14.68
C LYS A 107 -11.80 5.27 13.33
N HIS A 108 -10.59 5.80 13.21
CA HIS A 108 -10.08 6.37 11.97
C HIS A 108 -8.59 6.08 11.81
N ARG A 109 -8.15 5.71 10.61
CA ARG A 109 -6.73 5.42 10.33
C ARG A 109 -6.06 6.65 9.75
N ILE A 110 -4.98 7.12 10.38
CA ILE A 110 -4.23 8.31 9.96
C ILE A 110 -2.83 7.88 9.53
N LEU A 111 -2.39 8.30 8.35
CA LEU A 111 -1.03 8.12 7.88
C LEU A 111 -0.08 9.03 8.68
N LEU A 112 1.01 8.48 9.18
CA LEU A 112 2.11 9.16 9.88
C LEU A 112 3.23 9.55 8.92
N VAL A 113 3.25 9.01 7.70
CA VAL A 113 4.16 9.43 6.62
C VAL A 113 3.32 9.80 5.40
N ALA A 114 3.58 10.97 4.84
CA ALA A 114 2.98 11.44 3.60
C ALA A 114 4.08 12.11 2.75
N ASN A 115 4.18 11.75 1.47
CA ASN A 115 5.20 12.27 0.54
C ASN A 115 6.63 12.19 1.12
N ASP A 116 7.00 11.03 1.68
CA ASP A 116 8.29 10.76 2.33
C ASP A 116 8.63 11.62 3.55
N ALA A 117 7.67 12.40 4.06
CA ALA A 117 7.83 13.20 5.28
C ALA A 117 6.99 12.64 6.43
N VAL A 118 7.59 12.53 7.61
CA VAL A 118 6.89 12.16 8.85
C VAL A 118 5.99 13.33 9.27
N LEU A 119 4.74 13.03 9.63
CA LEU A 119 3.83 14.03 10.19
C LEU A 119 4.43 14.64 11.46
N THR A 120 4.17 15.93 11.66
CA THR A 120 4.46 16.57 12.95
C THR A 120 3.35 16.25 13.94
N HIS A 121 3.63 16.35 15.24
CA HIS A 121 2.60 16.19 16.28
C HIS A 121 1.42 17.16 16.08
N THR A 122 1.70 18.42 15.71
CA THR A 122 0.67 19.41 15.38
C THR A 122 -0.21 18.97 14.21
N ARG A 123 0.40 18.42 13.16
CA ARG A 123 -0.35 17.90 12.01
C ARG A 123 -1.20 16.68 12.39
N LEU A 124 -0.68 15.77 13.21
CA LEU A 124 -1.44 14.64 13.73
C LEU A 124 -2.70 15.13 14.49
N LEU A 125 -2.56 16.10 15.40
CA LEU A 125 -3.70 16.67 16.12
C LEU A 125 -4.73 17.33 15.18
N TYR A 126 -4.27 17.98 14.11
CA TYR A 126 -5.15 18.54 13.08
C TYR A 126 -5.95 17.43 12.39
N GLU A 127 -5.28 16.36 11.94
CA GLU A 127 -5.93 15.22 11.28
C GLU A 127 -6.96 14.54 12.19
N VAL A 128 -6.64 14.40 13.49
CA VAL A 128 -7.60 13.88 14.49
C VAL A 128 -8.82 14.80 14.61
N ARG A 129 -8.63 16.13 14.72
CA ARG A 129 -9.76 17.07 14.78
C ARG A 129 -10.61 17.02 13.53
N ASN A 130 -9.98 16.96 12.36
CA ASN A 130 -10.67 16.85 11.08
C ASN A 130 -11.49 15.55 10.98
N ALA A 131 -10.89 14.40 11.31
CA ALA A 131 -11.53 13.09 11.23
C ALA A 131 -12.74 12.93 12.15
N PHE A 132 -12.67 13.51 13.36
CA PHE A 132 -13.72 13.37 14.37
C PHE A 132 -14.60 14.62 14.54
N SER A 133 -14.39 15.66 13.74
CA SER A 133 -15.08 16.96 13.83
C SER A 133 -14.95 17.64 15.20
N LEU A 134 -13.75 17.61 15.80
CA LEU A 134 -13.48 18.08 17.17
C LEU A 134 -12.97 19.52 17.26
N TRP A 135 -13.39 20.39 16.34
CA TRP A 135 -12.94 21.79 16.27
C TRP A 135 -13.38 22.64 17.46
N SER A 136 -14.52 22.31 18.08
CA SER A 136 -15.05 23.01 19.26
C SER A 136 -14.36 22.61 20.57
N LYS A 137 -13.43 21.64 20.54
CA LYS A 137 -12.75 21.12 21.73
C LYS A 137 -11.39 21.79 21.88
N SER A 138 -11.25 22.60 22.93
CA SER A 138 -10.06 23.40 23.22
C SER A 138 -8.84 22.53 23.52
N ASN A 139 -9.02 21.48 24.31
CA ASN A 139 -7.95 20.55 24.69
C ASN A 139 -8.22 19.15 24.13
N LEU A 140 -7.22 18.62 23.41
CA LEU A 140 -7.23 17.28 22.86
C LEU A 140 -5.92 16.59 23.25
N LEU A 141 -6.04 15.47 23.96
CA LEU A 141 -4.92 14.64 24.37
C LEU A 141 -5.01 13.29 23.68
N LEU A 142 -3.87 12.64 23.46
CA LEU A 142 -3.78 11.32 22.84
C LEU A 142 -3.11 10.37 23.83
N SER A 143 -3.57 9.13 23.88
CA SER A 143 -3.05 8.07 24.76
C SER A 143 -2.94 6.75 24.00
N LEU A 144 -2.05 5.86 24.41
CA LEU A 144 -2.00 4.47 23.92
C LEU A 144 -3.01 3.55 24.61
N GLU A 145 -3.57 4.00 25.74
CA GLU A 145 -4.52 3.26 26.56
C GLU A 145 -5.88 3.99 26.61
N PRO A 146 -7.01 3.27 26.68
CA PRO A 146 -8.31 3.88 26.98
C PRO A 146 -8.38 4.36 28.44
N LEU A 147 -9.36 5.20 28.78
CA LEU A 147 -9.55 5.64 30.17
C LEU A 147 -9.79 4.45 31.12
N PRO A 148 -9.21 4.46 32.34
CA PRO A 148 -8.31 5.48 32.91
C PRO A 148 -6.89 5.43 32.30
N VAL A 149 -6.33 6.60 31.97
CA VAL A 149 -5.06 6.72 31.22
C VAL A 149 -3.85 6.85 32.16
N ALA A 150 -2.79 6.06 31.91
CA ALA A 150 -1.52 6.17 32.62
C ALA A 150 -0.57 7.24 32.06
N ALA A 151 -0.58 7.49 30.75
CA ALA A 151 0.32 8.45 30.11
C ALA A 151 -0.25 9.05 28.81
N TYR A 152 0.11 10.29 28.52
CA TYR A 152 -0.26 10.98 27.29
C TYR A 152 0.91 11.05 26.31
N ILE A 153 0.58 10.99 25.01
CA ILE A 153 1.53 11.16 23.92
C ILE A 153 1.99 12.62 23.90
N SER A 154 3.30 12.81 24.03
CA SER A 154 3.94 14.13 24.03
C SER A 154 4.30 14.59 22.61
N SER A 155 4.41 15.91 22.41
CA SER A 155 4.90 16.50 21.16
C SER A 155 6.34 16.13 20.80
N LYS A 156 7.12 15.63 21.77
CA LYS A 156 8.48 15.11 21.58
C LYS A 156 8.52 13.64 21.16
N CYS A 157 7.39 12.95 21.16
CA CYS A 157 7.30 11.55 20.74
C CYS A 157 7.64 11.43 19.25
N ASN A 158 8.51 10.48 18.91
CA ASN A 158 8.71 10.11 17.52
C ASN A 158 7.42 9.40 17.04
N LEU A 159 6.68 10.05 16.14
CA LEU A 159 5.39 9.51 15.71
C LEU A 159 5.52 8.14 15.02
N LEU A 160 6.67 7.81 14.44
CA LEU A 160 6.89 6.49 13.84
C LEU A 160 6.82 5.36 14.87
N ASP A 161 7.10 5.64 16.14
CA ASP A 161 6.95 4.67 17.23
C ASP A 161 5.47 4.31 17.50
N LEU A 162 4.54 5.09 16.94
CA LEU A 162 3.10 4.85 16.99
C LEU A 162 2.59 4.06 15.79
N ALA A 163 3.46 3.69 14.84
CA ALA A 163 3.06 2.93 13.66
C ALA A 163 2.38 1.62 14.04
N ASN A 164 1.21 1.38 13.45
CA ASN A 164 0.35 0.22 13.67
C ASN A 164 -0.19 0.06 15.10
N LYS A 165 -0.10 1.11 15.93
CA LYS A 165 -0.73 1.13 17.26
C LYS A 165 -2.13 1.73 17.20
N ASP A 166 -2.91 1.43 18.23
CA ASP A 166 -4.17 2.10 18.54
C ASP A 166 -3.90 3.24 19.52
N ILE A 167 -4.44 4.43 19.22
CA ILE A 167 -4.40 5.59 20.12
C ILE A 167 -5.81 6.06 20.41
N HIS A 168 -6.03 6.56 21.62
CA HIS A 168 -7.31 7.02 22.12
C HIS A 168 -7.29 8.54 22.30
N VAL A 169 -8.32 9.20 21.77
CA VAL A 169 -8.55 10.64 21.95
C VAL A 169 -9.20 10.87 23.30
N ILE A 170 -8.54 11.65 24.13
CA ILE A 170 -8.99 12.04 25.46
C ILE A 170 -9.32 13.53 25.46
N ILE A 171 -10.54 13.86 25.87
CA ILE A 171 -11.00 15.23 26.06
C ILE A 171 -11.17 15.41 27.57
N PRO A 172 -10.30 16.16 28.24
CA PRO A 172 -10.44 16.48 29.66
C PRO A 172 -11.60 17.44 29.93
#